data_AF-A0A2T3J759-F1
#
_entry.id   AF-A0A2T3J759-F1
#
_cell.length_a   1.000
_cell.length_b   1.000
_cell.length_c   1.000
_cell.angle_alpha   90.00
_cell.angle_beta   90.00
_cell.angle_gamma   90.00
#
_symmetry.space_group_name_H-M   'P 1'
#
loop_
_entity.id
_entity.type
_entity.pdbx_description
1 polymer ?
#
loop_
_entity_poly.entity_id
_entity_poly.type
_entity_poly.pdbx_seq_one_letter_code
_entity_poly.pdbx_strand_id
1 'polypeptide(L)'
;MMFQSLLYDHLDELMTAYSSSMTSDIRLAIHAMLTCHTEQNGYSQWHCQYCEHQVQSPMSCGHRNCSRCQHRTTSDCLEKQQSKLLPIDYFMVTFTLPAELRPLAKCFPKQIYQAMFTVSASIIKDFADRAKSMGETIGFTSVLHTHNRRRDLHPHIHMVVTGGGFDTNKRQWINCKNQYLFNAFALANVWRARLLSHITDTLKLTIPHRLPQKWVVDCRHVGRGKSALLYLSKYLYRGVLADNDILAY
;
A
#
# COMPACT_ATOMS: atom_id res chain seq x y z
N MET A 1 -21.59 11.20 -0.10
CA MET A 1 -20.79 10.10 0.49
C MET A 1 -21.21 9.94 1.93
N MET A 2 -21.63 8.73 2.26
CA MET A 2 -22.23 8.39 3.55
C MET A 2 -21.20 8.45 4.69
N PHE A 3 -19.95 8.05 4.49
CA PHE A 3 -18.95 8.09 5.56
C PHE A 3 -18.68 9.50 6.12
N GLN A 4 -18.66 10.52 5.26
CA GLN A 4 -18.36 11.88 5.71
C GLN A 4 -19.53 12.55 6.43
N SER A 5 -20.78 12.26 6.04
CA SER A 5 -21.93 12.74 6.82
C SER A 5 -21.91 12.11 8.21
N LEU A 6 -21.64 10.80 8.31
CA LEU A 6 -21.51 10.13 9.61
C LEU A 6 -20.40 10.69 10.48
N LEU A 7 -19.23 10.95 9.87
CA LEU A 7 -18.12 11.56 10.58
C LEU A 7 -18.48 12.96 11.09
N TYR A 8 -19.31 13.71 10.35
CA TYR A 8 -19.80 15.02 10.77
C TYR A 8 -20.82 14.88 11.91
N ASP A 9 -21.84 14.04 11.73
CA ASP A 9 -22.97 13.88 12.66
C ASP A 9 -22.51 13.34 14.04
N HIS A 10 -21.50 12.47 14.06
CA HIS A 10 -20.99 11.84 15.29
C HIS A 10 -19.60 12.35 15.71
N LEU A 11 -19.16 13.50 15.21
CA LEU A 11 -17.80 14.01 15.49
C LEU A 11 -17.55 14.16 17.00
N ASP A 12 -18.50 14.75 17.73
CA ASP A 12 -18.34 15.06 19.14
C ASP A 12 -18.31 13.79 20.02
N GLU A 13 -19.14 12.80 19.68
CA GLU A 13 -19.15 11.48 20.32
C GLU A 13 -17.82 10.76 20.09
N LEU A 14 -17.34 10.75 18.83
CA LEU A 14 -16.06 10.16 18.45
C LEU A 14 -14.90 10.82 19.20
N MET A 15 -14.88 12.15 19.27
CA MET A 15 -13.82 12.91 19.93
C MET A 15 -13.83 12.69 21.44
N THR A 16 -15.01 12.65 22.06
CA THR A 16 -15.18 12.36 23.49
C THR A 16 -14.69 10.96 23.82
N ALA A 17 -15.20 9.94 23.11
CA ALA A 17 -14.93 8.54 23.40
C ALA A 17 -13.47 8.14 23.14
N TYR A 18 -12.83 8.71 22.11
CA TYR A 18 -11.50 8.27 21.65
C TYR A 18 -10.39 9.32 21.80
N SER A 19 -10.64 10.43 22.52
CA SER A 19 -9.70 11.55 22.72
C SER A 19 -8.27 11.10 23.06
N SER A 20 -8.12 10.13 23.97
CA SER A 20 -6.83 9.62 24.46
C SER A 20 -6.05 8.81 23.41
N SER A 21 -6.72 8.28 22.39
CA SER A 21 -6.13 7.49 21.30
C SER A 21 -5.99 8.24 19.98
N MET A 22 -6.53 9.47 19.92
CA MET A 22 -6.50 10.33 18.74
C MET A 22 -5.18 11.09 18.61
N THR A 23 -4.35 10.63 17.67
CA THR A 23 -3.12 11.34 17.29
C THR A 23 -3.42 12.62 16.52
N SER A 24 -2.43 13.52 16.43
CA SER A 24 -2.50 14.72 15.59
C SER A 24 -2.82 14.38 14.13
N ASP A 25 -2.22 13.33 13.59
CA ASP A 25 -2.44 12.89 12.21
C ASP A 25 -3.90 12.45 11.97
N ILE A 26 -4.52 11.78 12.95
CA ILE A 26 -5.93 11.39 12.86
C ILE A 26 -6.82 12.64 12.86
N ARG A 27 -6.56 13.60 13.75
CA ARG A 27 -7.31 14.86 13.84
C ARG A 27 -7.20 15.69 12.55
N LEU A 28 -5.99 15.81 12.00
CA LEU A 28 -5.75 16.48 10.73
C LEU A 28 -6.48 15.79 9.57
N ALA A 29 -6.48 14.45 9.53
CA ALA A 29 -7.22 13.71 8.53
C ALA A 29 -8.73 13.94 8.63
N ILE A 30 -9.29 13.94 9.84
CA ILE A 30 -10.71 14.21 10.10
C ILE A 30 -11.07 15.62 9.65
N HIS A 31 -10.31 16.63 10.10
CA HIS A 31 -10.52 18.01 9.70
C HIS A 31 -10.49 18.15 8.16
N ALA A 32 -9.45 17.62 7.50
CA ALA A 32 -9.36 17.68 6.05
C ALA A 32 -10.55 16.99 5.35
N MET A 33 -11.07 15.89 5.90
CA MET A 33 -12.24 15.21 5.34
C MET A 33 -13.53 16.02 5.49
N LEU A 34 -13.73 16.69 6.63
CA LEU A 34 -14.92 17.49 6.93
C LEU A 34 -14.94 18.82 6.16
N THR A 35 -13.78 19.41 5.91
CA THR A 35 -13.67 20.67 5.14
C THR A 35 -13.59 20.45 3.63
N CYS A 36 -13.45 19.20 3.17
CA CYS A 36 -13.24 18.90 1.76
C CYS A 36 -14.47 19.29 0.90
N HIS A 37 -14.23 20.12 -0.12
CA HIS A 37 -15.28 20.73 -0.95
C HIS A 37 -16.25 21.61 -0.16
N THR A 38 -15.75 22.32 0.85
CA THR A 38 -16.45 23.44 1.49
C THR A 38 -15.67 24.73 1.27
N GLU A 39 -16.31 25.86 1.57
CA GLU A 39 -15.71 27.19 1.47
C GLU A 39 -14.43 27.36 2.30
N GLN A 40 -14.24 26.53 3.32
CA GLN A 40 -13.07 26.54 4.19
C GLN A 40 -11.77 26.13 3.46
N ASN A 41 -11.88 25.41 2.34
CA ASN A 41 -10.73 25.10 1.48
C ASN A 41 -10.62 26.07 0.28
N GLY A 42 -11.40 27.15 0.24
CA GLY A 42 -11.43 28.10 -0.86
C GLY A 42 -12.13 27.58 -2.12
N TYR A 43 -12.08 28.37 -3.20
CA TYR A 43 -12.81 28.12 -4.43
C TYR A 43 -11.89 28.10 -5.65
N SER A 44 -12.21 27.21 -6.59
CA SER A 44 -11.73 27.28 -7.96
C SER A 44 -12.76 28.05 -8.78
N GLN A 45 -12.34 29.13 -9.43
CA GLN A 45 -13.17 29.97 -10.27
C GLN A 45 -12.73 29.84 -11.73
N TRP A 46 -13.69 29.57 -12.60
CA TRP A 46 -13.49 29.43 -14.03
C TRP A 46 -14.42 30.40 -14.75
N HIS A 47 -13.86 31.17 -15.68
CA HIS A 47 -14.63 32.07 -16.53
C HIS A 47 -14.47 31.63 -17.99
N CYS A 48 -15.59 31.55 -18.71
CA CYS A 48 -15.57 31.28 -20.14
C CYS A 48 -14.99 32.48 -20.89
N GLN A 49 -14.03 32.25 -21.78
CA GLN A 49 -13.46 33.34 -22.59
C GLN A 49 -14.41 33.86 -23.67
N TYR A 50 -15.52 33.15 -23.93
CA TYR A 50 -16.42 33.41 -25.05
C TYR A 50 -17.84 33.84 -24.60
N CYS A 51 -18.14 33.81 -23.31
CA CYS A 51 -19.43 34.26 -22.77
C CYS A 51 -19.30 34.65 -21.28
N GLU A 52 -20.37 35.24 -20.71
CA GLU A 52 -20.38 35.70 -19.31
C GLU A 52 -20.48 34.56 -18.27
N HIS A 53 -20.46 33.29 -18.71
CA HIS A 53 -20.59 32.16 -17.80
C HIS A 53 -19.38 32.07 -16.85
N GLN A 54 -19.68 31.92 -15.56
CA GLN A 54 -18.71 31.68 -14.50
C GLN A 54 -19.11 30.45 -13.70
N VAL A 55 -18.14 29.60 -13.40
CA VAL A 55 -18.32 28.44 -12.53
C VAL A 55 -17.41 28.61 -11.33
N GLN A 56 -17.98 28.49 -10.14
CA GLN A 56 -17.24 28.42 -8.90
C GLN A 56 -17.50 27.07 -8.24
N SER A 57 -16.44 26.41 -7.81
CA SER A 57 -16.54 25.15 -7.08
C SER A 57 -15.59 25.17 -5.88
N PRO A 58 -16.04 24.77 -4.68
CA PRO A 58 -15.16 24.56 -3.54
C PRO A 58 -14.03 23.58 -3.87
N MET A 59 -12.82 23.88 -3.39
CA MET A 59 -11.64 23.06 -3.64
C MET A 59 -11.60 21.79 -2.78
N SER A 60 -10.96 20.76 -3.32
CA SER A 60 -10.73 19.50 -2.61
C SER A 60 -9.55 19.64 -1.63
N CYS A 61 -9.59 18.98 -0.47
CA CYS A 61 -8.52 19.08 0.52
C CYS A 61 -7.22 18.34 0.14
N GLY A 62 -7.24 17.49 -0.89
CA GLY A 62 -6.10 16.70 -1.34
C GLY A 62 -5.57 15.64 -0.35
N HIS A 63 -6.16 15.53 0.85
CA HIS A 63 -5.62 14.69 1.91
C HIS A 63 -5.74 13.20 1.58
N ARG A 64 -4.66 12.44 1.80
CA ARG A 64 -4.52 11.00 1.43
C ARG A 64 -5.58 10.05 1.98
N ASN A 65 -6.28 10.44 3.04
CA ASN A 65 -7.35 9.66 3.66
C ASN A 65 -8.76 10.14 3.24
N CYS A 66 -8.88 11.23 2.48
CA CYS A 66 -10.16 11.79 2.08
C CYS A 66 -10.74 11.06 0.88
N SER A 67 -11.83 10.31 1.11
CA SER A 67 -12.50 9.52 0.07
C SER A 67 -12.98 10.34 -1.13
N ARG A 68 -13.25 11.66 -0.98
CA ARG A 68 -13.57 12.57 -2.12
C ARG A 68 -12.38 12.80 -3.03
N CYS A 69 -11.19 12.96 -2.45
CA CYS A 69 -9.98 13.29 -3.19
C CYS A 69 -9.33 12.05 -3.84
N GLN A 70 -9.40 10.90 -3.17
CA GLN A 70 -8.53 9.77 -3.52
C GLN A 70 -8.95 8.99 -4.76
N HIS A 71 -10.18 9.15 -5.26
CA HIS A 71 -10.63 8.42 -6.44
C HIS A 71 -9.79 8.75 -7.68
N ARG A 72 -9.56 10.05 -7.93
CA ARG A 72 -8.75 10.51 -9.06
C ARG A 72 -7.27 10.14 -8.87
N THR A 73 -6.70 10.39 -7.70
CA THR A 73 -5.31 10.01 -7.37
C THR A 73 -5.05 8.52 -7.58
N THR A 74 -5.99 7.66 -7.18
CA THR A 74 -5.90 6.21 -7.40
C THR A 74 -5.89 5.86 -8.88
N SER A 75 -6.80 6.47 -9.64
CA SER A 75 -6.98 6.20 -11.07
C SER A 75 -5.75 6.64 -11.86
N ASP A 76 -5.27 7.87 -11.62
CA ASP A 76 -4.06 8.41 -12.27
C ASP A 76 -2.81 7.57 -11.92
N CYS A 77 -2.70 7.14 -10.65
CA CYS A 77 -1.59 6.27 -10.24
C CYS A 77 -1.67 4.90 -10.91
N LEU A 78 -2.85 4.29 -10.97
CA LEU A 78 -3.05 3.01 -11.65
C LEU A 78 -2.71 3.10 -13.13
N GLU A 79 -3.18 4.13 -13.83
CA GLU A 79 -2.89 4.35 -15.24
C GLU A 79 -1.38 4.47 -15.48
N LYS A 80 -0.69 5.26 -14.66
CA LYS A 80 0.78 5.40 -14.69
C LYS A 80 1.54 4.10 -14.42
N GLN A 81 1.00 3.19 -13.60
CA GLN A 81 1.64 1.88 -13.40
C GLN A 81 1.31 0.92 -14.55
N GLN A 82 0.08 0.95 -15.07
CA GLN A 82 -0.33 0.12 -16.20
C GLN A 82 0.42 0.48 -17.48
N SER A 83 0.72 1.76 -17.71
CA SER A 83 1.52 2.20 -18.88
C SER A 83 2.98 1.75 -18.83
N LYS A 84 3.47 1.33 -17.66
CA LYS A 84 4.82 0.77 -17.47
C LYS A 84 4.85 -0.76 -17.57
N LEU A 85 3.71 -1.42 -17.76
CA LEU A 85 3.68 -2.87 -17.92
C LEU A 85 4.38 -3.27 -19.21
N LEU A 86 5.27 -4.24 -19.09
CA LEU A 86 5.92 -4.91 -20.20
C LEU A 86 5.03 -6.07 -20.68
N PRO A 87 5.12 -6.50 -21.95
CA PRO A 87 4.35 -7.62 -22.49
C PRO A 87 4.91 -8.98 -22.03
N ILE A 88 5.01 -9.16 -20.71
CA ILE A 88 5.60 -10.31 -20.01
C ILE A 88 4.63 -10.83 -18.97
N ASP A 89 4.97 -11.94 -18.33
CA ASP A 89 4.26 -12.43 -17.16
C ASP A 89 4.76 -11.74 -15.89
N TYR A 90 3.90 -11.73 -14.88
CA TYR A 90 4.14 -11.13 -13.57
C TYR A 90 3.74 -12.10 -12.46
N PHE A 91 4.32 -11.86 -11.29
CA PHE A 91 4.06 -12.63 -10.08
C PHE A 91 3.68 -11.69 -8.95
N MET A 92 2.74 -12.11 -8.12
CA MET A 92 2.46 -11.47 -6.84
C MET A 92 3.25 -12.18 -5.76
N VAL A 93 4.09 -11.46 -5.03
CA VAL A 93 4.77 -11.94 -3.84
C VAL A 93 4.28 -11.17 -2.63
N THR A 94 3.72 -11.89 -1.65
CA THR A 94 3.14 -11.27 -0.46
C THR A 94 3.95 -11.62 0.79
N PHE A 95 4.55 -10.61 1.43
CA PHE A 95 5.26 -10.75 2.70
C PHE A 95 4.36 -10.32 3.86
N THR A 96 4.07 -11.23 4.79
CA THR A 96 3.17 -10.94 5.92
C THR A 96 3.95 -10.74 7.22
N LEU A 97 3.55 -9.74 8.01
CA LEU A 97 4.07 -9.53 9.36
C LEU A 97 3.32 -10.45 10.36
N PRO A 98 4.03 -11.30 11.14
CA PRO A 98 3.43 -12.13 12.18
C PRO A 98 2.67 -11.32 13.24
N ALA A 99 1.69 -11.96 13.87
CA ALA A 99 0.80 -11.31 14.85
C ALA A 99 1.56 -10.69 16.02
N GLU A 100 2.60 -11.38 16.47
CA GLU A 100 3.44 -11.05 17.61
C GLU A 100 4.24 -9.76 17.38
N LEU A 101 4.54 -9.41 16.13
CA LEU A 101 5.24 -8.16 15.78
C LEU A 101 4.30 -6.99 15.48
N ARG A 102 2.98 -7.20 15.45
CA ARG A 102 2.00 -6.12 15.19
C ARG A 102 1.97 -5.05 16.27
N PRO A 103 2.18 -5.33 17.57
CA PRO A 103 2.35 -4.28 18.57
C PRO A 103 3.49 -3.31 18.23
N LEU A 104 4.62 -3.81 17.70
CA LEU A 104 5.70 -2.95 17.22
C LEU A 104 5.26 -2.12 16.01
N ALA A 105 4.51 -2.69 15.07
CA ALA A 105 3.96 -1.95 13.94
C ALA A 105 2.94 -0.87 14.38
N LYS A 106 2.25 -1.08 15.49
CA LYS A 106 1.33 -0.09 16.08
C LYS A 106 2.10 1.05 16.77
N CYS A 107 3.14 0.73 17.54
CA CYS A 107 3.92 1.74 18.28
C CYS A 107 4.92 2.50 17.39
N PHE A 108 5.53 1.83 16.42
CA PHE A 108 6.58 2.37 15.54
C PHE A 108 6.24 2.19 14.05
N PRO A 109 5.06 2.64 13.57
CA PRO A 109 4.57 2.32 12.24
C PRO A 109 5.52 2.76 11.13
N LYS A 110 6.05 3.99 11.20
CA LYS A 110 6.97 4.51 10.18
C LYS A 110 8.23 3.63 10.05
N GLN A 111 8.85 3.28 11.17
CA GLN A 111 10.08 2.50 11.19
C GLN A 111 9.83 1.06 10.72
N ILE A 112 8.80 0.41 11.25
CA ILE A 112 8.48 -0.99 10.91
C ILE A 112 8.07 -1.11 9.45
N TYR A 113 7.20 -0.23 8.94
CA TYR A 113 6.78 -0.31 7.54
C TYR A 113 7.91 0.01 6.57
N GLN A 114 8.78 0.97 6.89
CA GLN A 114 9.97 1.24 6.10
C GLN A 114 10.93 0.03 6.10
N ALA A 115 11.14 -0.60 7.26
CA ALA A 115 11.91 -1.84 7.36
C ALA A 115 11.30 -2.95 6.50
N MET A 116 9.97 -3.11 6.52
CA MET A 116 9.29 -4.11 5.70
C MET A 116 9.57 -3.90 4.20
N PHE A 117 9.45 -2.66 3.70
CA PHE A 117 9.76 -2.34 2.30
C PHE A 117 11.22 -2.60 1.93
N THR A 118 12.15 -2.14 2.78
CA THR A 118 13.59 -2.32 2.56
C THR A 118 13.96 -3.79 2.51
N VAL A 119 13.51 -4.56 3.49
CA VAL A 119 13.84 -5.97 3.62
C VAL A 119 13.20 -6.79 2.50
N SER A 120 11.90 -6.60 2.20
CA SER A 120 11.24 -7.36 1.13
C SER A 120 11.85 -7.08 -0.25
N ALA A 121 12.21 -5.82 -0.54
CA ALA A 121 12.92 -5.44 -1.76
C ALA A 121 14.31 -6.11 -1.84
N SER A 122 15.07 -6.13 -0.75
CA SER A 122 16.39 -6.78 -0.72
C SER A 122 16.30 -8.29 -1.00
N ILE A 123 15.29 -8.96 -0.46
CA ILE A 123 15.11 -10.40 -0.62
C ILE A 123 14.81 -10.73 -2.08
N ILE A 124 13.88 -9.99 -2.69
CA ILE A 124 13.46 -10.26 -4.07
C ILE A 124 14.59 -10.00 -5.06
N LYS A 125 15.41 -8.97 -4.83
CA LYS A 125 16.63 -8.72 -5.61
C LYS A 125 17.64 -9.86 -5.48
N ASP A 126 18.00 -10.23 -4.25
CA ASP A 126 19.01 -11.28 -4.03
C ASP A 126 18.57 -12.66 -4.56
N PHE A 127 17.26 -12.95 -4.53
CA PHE A 127 16.72 -14.18 -5.11
C PHE A 127 16.78 -14.14 -6.64
N ALA A 128 16.51 -12.99 -7.26
CA ALA A 128 16.64 -12.81 -8.69
C ALA A 128 18.11 -12.94 -9.15
N ASP A 129 19.04 -12.30 -8.44
CA ASP A 129 20.47 -12.34 -8.77
C ASP A 129 21.04 -13.76 -8.71
N ARG A 130 20.50 -14.62 -7.83
CA ARG A 130 20.89 -16.03 -7.69
C ARG A 130 20.17 -16.96 -8.67
N ALA A 131 19.08 -16.51 -9.28
CA ALA A 131 18.29 -17.30 -10.20
C ALA A 131 18.97 -17.31 -11.58
N LYS A 132 19.74 -18.38 -11.87
CA LYS A 132 20.44 -18.58 -13.16
C LYS A 132 19.54 -18.45 -14.40
N SER A 133 18.23 -18.60 -14.25
CA SER A 133 17.22 -18.56 -15.31
C SER A 133 16.51 -17.21 -15.45
N MET A 134 16.88 -16.20 -14.67
CA MET A 134 16.35 -14.83 -14.76
C MET A 134 17.46 -13.87 -15.14
N GLY A 135 17.12 -12.81 -15.89
CA GLY A 135 18.07 -11.74 -16.15
C GLY A 135 18.44 -10.99 -14.87
N GLU A 136 19.53 -10.22 -14.92
CA GLU A 136 20.15 -9.57 -13.76
C GLU A 136 19.24 -8.51 -13.12
N THR A 137 18.53 -7.72 -13.93
CA THR A 137 17.74 -6.59 -13.42
C THR A 137 16.25 -6.87 -13.50
N ILE A 138 15.62 -7.17 -12.38
CA ILE A 138 14.16 -7.31 -12.26
C ILE A 138 13.47 -5.95 -12.02
N GLY A 139 12.17 -5.90 -12.35
CA GLY A 139 11.28 -4.82 -11.95
C GLY A 139 10.27 -5.30 -10.92
N PHE A 140 9.86 -4.41 -10.01
CA PHE A 140 8.72 -4.69 -9.14
C PHE A 140 8.04 -3.41 -8.63
N THR A 141 6.76 -3.54 -8.27
CA THR A 141 5.97 -2.51 -7.57
C THR A 141 5.51 -3.08 -6.23
N SER A 142 5.83 -2.38 -5.13
CA SER A 142 5.47 -2.80 -3.77
C SER A 142 4.35 -1.94 -3.20
N VAL A 143 3.35 -2.56 -2.60
CA VAL A 143 2.22 -1.91 -1.95
C VAL A 143 2.02 -2.47 -0.55
N LEU A 144 1.98 -1.59 0.45
CA LEU A 144 1.69 -1.96 1.84
C LEU A 144 0.19 -1.98 2.09
N HIS A 145 -0.32 -3.07 2.63
CA HIS A 145 -1.64 -3.17 3.22
C HIS A 145 -1.49 -3.34 4.72
N THR A 146 -2.25 -2.57 5.51
CA THR A 146 -2.13 -2.57 6.97
C THR A 146 -3.23 -3.35 7.68
N HIS A 147 -4.27 -3.80 6.98
CA HIS A 147 -5.43 -4.44 7.60
C HIS A 147 -5.87 -5.71 6.85
N ASN A 148 -6.54 -6.61 7.57
CA ASN A 148 -7.22 -7.75 7.00
C ASN A 148 -8.66 -7.37 6.59
N ARG A 149 -9.42 -8.34 6.05
CA ARG A 149 -10.84 -8.14 5.69
C ARG A 149 -11.73 -7.73 6.86
N ARG A 150 -11.39 -8.14 8.08
CA ARG A 150 -12.09 -7.76 9.33
C ARG A 150 -11.64 -6.40 9.88
N ARG A 151 -10.71 -5.72 9.19
CA ARG A 151 -10.10 -4.45 9.57
C ARG A 151 -9.19 -4.51 10.80
N ASP A 152 -8.78 -5.70 11.22
CA ASP A 152 -7.73 -5.84 12.23
C ASP A 152 -6.38 -5.43 11.63
N LEU A 153 -5.50 -4.86 12.46
CA LEU A 153 -4.12 -4.60 12.09
C LEU A 153 -3.48 -5.92 11.59
N HIS A 154 -3.07 -5.92 10.33
CA HIS A 154 -2.47 -7.07 9.64
C HIS A 154 -1.52 -6.56 8.53
N PRO A 155 -0.34 -6.02 8.91
CA PRO A 155 0.61 -5.48 7.94
C PRO A 155 1.15 -6.56 7.01
N HIS A 156 1.06 -6.32 5.71
CA HIS A 156 1.63 -7.17 4.68
C HIS A 156 1.97 -6.35 3.43
N ILE A 157 3.03 -6.72 2.72
CA ILE A 157 3.43 -6.08 1.46
C ILE A 157 3.11 -7.01 0.31
N HIS A 158 2.36 -6.50 -0.66
CA HIS A 158 2.18 -7.12 -1.96
C HIS A 158 3.20 -6.54 -2.94
N MET A 159 3.96 -7.41 -3.61
CA MET A 159 4.93 -7.03 -4.63
C MET A 159 4.51 -7.64 -5.96
N VAL A 160 4.22 -6.80 -6.96
CA VAL A 160 4.06 -7.24 -8.34
C VAL A 160 5.45 -7.27 -8.97
N VAL A 161 5.99 -8.46 -9.18
CA VAL A 161 7.36 -8.71 -9.66
C VAL A 161 7.32 -9.16 -11.12
N THR A 162 8.24 -8.65 -11.94
CA THR A 162 8.40 -9.09 -13.33
C THR A 162 8.78 -10.55 -13.42
N GLY A 163 8.14 -11.30 -14.31
CA GLY A 163 8.42 -12.71 -14.61
C GLY A 163 9.66 -12.90 -15.47
N GLY A 164 10.77 -12.30 -15.05
CA GLY A 164 11.99 -12.19 -15.82
C GLY A 164 12.79 -10.95 -15.41
N GLY A 165 13.94 -10.79 -16.03
CA GLY A 165 14.82 -9.65 -15.80
C GLY A 165 15.55 -9.23 -17.07
N PHE A 166 16.05 -8.00 -17.07
CA PHE A 166 16.90 -7.48 -18.13
C PHE A 166 18.35 -7.92 -17.89
N ASP A 167 18.94 -8.61 -18.87
CA ASP A 167 20.35 -8.96 -18.92
C ASP A 167 21.10 -7.77 -19.52
N THR A 168 21.91 -7.08 -18.69
CA THR A 168 22.58 -5.85 -19.11
C THR A 168 23.69 -6.11 -20.11
N ASN A 169 24.38 -7.24 -19.97
CA ASN A 169 25.47 -7.68 -20.84
C ASN A 169 24.98 -7.98 -22.25
N LYS A 170 23.86 -8.69 -22.37
CA LYS A 170 23.25 -9.06 -23.66
C LYS A 170 22.23 -8.03 -24.15
N ARG A 171 21.95 -6.99 -23.36
CA ARG A 171 20.96 -5.93 -23.63
C ARG A 171 19.59 -6.48 -24.03
N GLN A 172 19.15 -7.56 -23.39
CA GLN A 172 17.91 -8.24 -23.75
C GLN A 172 17.12 -8.65 -22.52
N TRP A 173 15.81 -8.82 -22.73
CA TRP A 173 14.93 -9.36 -21.70
C TRP A 173 15.02 -10.89 -21.63
N ILE A 174 15.21 -11.42 -20.43
CA ILE A 174 15.21 -12.86 -20.15
C ILE A 174 13.94 -13.21 -19.38
N ASN A 175 13.01 -13.88 -20.04
CA ASN A 175 11.79 -14.37 -19.40
C ASN A 175 12.07 -15.54 -18.46
N CYS A 176 11.32 -15.61 -17.37
CA CYS A 176 11.23 -16.83 -16.58
C CYS A 176 10.56 -17.91 -17.45
N LYS A 177 11.14 -19.11 -17.49
CA LYS A 177 10.66 -20.18 -18.38
C LYS A 177 9.36 -20.84 -17.91
N ASN A 178 8.99 -20.67 -16.64
CA ASN A 178 7.86 -21.35 -15.99
C ASN A 178 6.98 -20.38 -15.21
N GLN A 179 5.77 -20.81 -14.83
CA GLN A 179 4.89 -20.10 -13.87
C GLN A 179 5.37 -20.21 -12.42
N TYR A 180 6.70 -20.28 -12.22
CA TYR A 180 7.35 -20.37 -10.93
C TYR A 180 8.42 -19.29 -10.85
N LEU A 181 8.31 -18.40 -9.87
CA LEU A 181 9.31 -17.37 -9.63
C LEU A 181 10.32 -17.86 -8.59
N PHE A 182 9.91 -17.94 -7.32
CA PHE A 182 10.79 -18.33 -6.21
C PHE A 182 10.09 -19.28 -5.24
N ASN A 183 10.89 -19.99 -4.43
CA ASN A 183 10.37 -20.86 -3.39
C ASN A 183 9.84 -20.01 -2.22
N ALA A 184 8.53 -20.05 -1.99
CA ALA A 184 7.88 -19.25 -0.95
C ALA A 184 8.39 -19.56 0.47
N PHE A 185 8.75 -20.83 0.77
CA PHE A 185 9.31 -21.21 2.07
C PHE A 185 10.73 -20.65 2.27
N ALA A 186 11.55 -20.67 1.23
CA ALA A 186 12.87 -20.04 1.26
C ALA A 186 12.76 -18.52 1.46
N LEU A 187 11.84 -17.86 0.74
CA LEU A 187 11.55 -16.44 0.95
C LEU A 187 11.11 -16.16 2.39
N ALA A 188 10.21 -16.97 2.96
CA ALA A 188 9.74 -16.82 4.34
C ALA A 188 10.85 -16.96 5.39
N ASN A 189 11.78 -17.90 5.18
CA ASN A 189 12.93 -18.09 6.06
C ASN A 189 13.86 -16.87 6.05
N VAL A 190 14.16 -16.33 4.86
CA VAL A 190 15.03 -15.15 4.73
C VAL A 190 14.30 -13.88 5.21
N TRP A 191 12.99 -13.77 4.95
CA TRP A 191 12.12 -12.71 5.47
C TRP A 191 12.17 -12.63 6.98
N ARG A 192 11.98 -13.77 7.66
CA ARG A 192 12.12 -13.88 9.12
C ARG A 192 13.49 -13.41 9.58
N ALA A 193 14.55 -13.98 9.03
CA ALA A 193 15.92 -13.68 9.48
C ALA A 193 16.28 -12.19 9.29
N ARG A 194 16.05 -11.64 8.09
CA ARG A 194 16.43 -10.26 7.77
C ARG A 194 15.56 -9.23 8.46
N LEU A 195 14.25 -9.46 8.58
CA LEU A 195 13.40 -8.49 9.26
C LEU A 195 13.74 -8.42 10.74
N LEU A 196 13.96 -9.56 11.40
CA LEU A 196 14.36 -9.58 12.81
C LEU A 196 15.71 -8.89 13.01
N SER A 197 16.73 -9.21 12.21
CA SER A 197 18.04 -8.53 12.26
C SER A 197 17.91 -7.04 11.99
N HIS A 198 17.09 -6.61 11.02
CA HIS A 198 16.88 -5.18 10.76
C HIS A 198 16.23 -4.47 11.97
N ILE A 199 15.24 -5.10 12.61
CA ILE A 199 14.58 -4.56 13.80
C ILE A 199 15.57 -4.46 14.98
N THR A 200 16.37 -5.49 15.25
CA THR A 200 17.29 -5.51 16.39
C THR A 200 18.55 -4.68 16.14
N ASP A 201 19.14 -4.81 14.97
CA ASP A 201 20.50 -4.33 14.70
C ASP A 201 20.48 -2.93 14.11
N THR A 202 19.47 -2.60 13.30
CA THR A 202 19.33 -1.26 12.69
C THR A 202 18.40 -0.38 13.51
N LEU A 203 17.18 -0.82 13.80
CA LEU A 203 16.20 -0.01 14.53
C LEU A 203 16.42 0.01 16.05
N LYS A 204 17.25 -0.90 16.58
CA LYS A 204 17.52 -1.05 18.02
C LYS A 204 16.24 -1.25 18.86
N LEU A 205 15.23 -1.90 18.27
CA LEU A 205 13.97 -2.20 18.95
C LEU A 205 14.01 -3.59 19.56
N THR A 206 13.38 -3.74 20.73
CA THR A 206 13.22 -5.05 21.39
C THR A 206 12.14 -5.86 20.72
N ILE A 207 12.47 -7.11 20.36
CA ILE A 207 11.50 -8.07 19.83
C ILE A 207 10.84 -8.87 20.96
N PRO A 208 9.57 -9.29 20.80
CA PRO A 208 8.91 -10.18 21.74
C PRO A 208 9.67 -11.51 21.91
N HIS A 209 9.63 -12.08 23.12
CA HIS A 209 10.37 -13.32 23.43
C HIS A 209 9.81 -14.56 22.72
N ARG A 210 8.50 -14.58 22.42
CA ARG A 210 7.84 -15.68 21.72
C ARG A 210 7.48 -15.23 20.31
N LEU A 211 8.19 -15.77 19.32
CA LEU A 211 7.92 -15.55 17.90
C LEU A 211 7.66 -16.89 17.21
N PRO A 212 6.79 -16.93 16.19
CA PRO A 212 6.54 -18.15 15.44
C PRO A 212 7.78 -18.51 14.62
N GLN A 213 8.08 -19.82 14.55
CA GLN A 213 9.16 -20.32 13.70
C GLN A 213 8.79 -20.26 12.21
N LYS A 214 7.52 -20.51 11.88
CA LYS A 214 7.01 -20.48 10.51
C LYS A 214 6.43 -19.10 10.20
N TRP A 215 6.99 -18.43 9.21
CA TRP A 215 6.48 -17.16 8.69
C TRP A 215 5.80 -17.40 7.32
N VAL A 216 4.96 -16.45 6.91
CA VAL A 216 4.17 -16.59 5.68
C VAL A 216 4.68 -15.63 4.62
N VAL A 217 5.15 -16.22 3.52
CA VAL A 217 5.30 -15.57 2.23
C VAL A 217 4.50 -16.38 1.22
N ASP A 218 3.79 -15.70 0.34
CA ASP A 218 3.05 -16.32 -0.77
C ASP A 218 3.64 -15.81 -2.09
N CYS A 219 3.73 -16.68 -3.09
CA CYS A 219 4.23 -16.33 -4.42
C CYS A 219 3.34 -16.98 -5.48
N ARG A 220 2.66 -16.16 -6.29
CA ARG A 220 1.68 -16.61 -7.29
C ARG A 220 1.91 -15.97 -8.63
N HIS A 221 1.78 -16.75 -9.69
CA HIS A 221 1.69 -16.23 -11.05
C HIS A 221 0.38 -15.44 -11.21
N VAL A 222 0.44 -14.24 -11.79
CA VAL A 222 -0.73 -13.35 -11.96
C VAL A 222 -0.91 -12.88 -13.41
N GLY A 223 -0.37 -13.64 -14.37
CA GLY A 223 -0.46 -13.34 -15.80
C GLY A 223 0.20 -12.00 -16.14
N ARG A 224 -0.46 -11.19 -16.96
CA ARG A 224 0.10 -9.93 -17.51
C ARG A 224 0.14 -8.74 -16.53
N GLY A 225 -0.09 -8.97 -15.24
CA GLY A 225 0.04 -7.94 -14.19
C GLY A 225 -1.08 -6.89 -14.12
N LYS A 226 -1.85 -6.65 -15.19
CA LYS A 226 -2.92 -5.62 -15.21
C LYS A 226 -3.97 -5.83 -14.12
N SER A 227 -4.47 -7.05 -13.94
CA SER A 227 -5.44 -7.40 -12.89
C SER A 227 -4.86 -7.26 -11.49
N ALA A 228 -3.57 -7.61 -11.31
CA ALA A 228 -2.85 -7.45 -10.06
C ALA A 228 -2.70 -5.97 -9.67
N LEU A 229 -2.30 -5.11 -10.61
CA LEU A 229 -2.23 -3.66 -10.36
C LEU A 229 -3.61 -3.07 -10.06
N LEU A 230 -4.66 -3.48 -10.79
CA LEU A 230 -6.03 -3.06 -10.51
C LEU A 230 -6.52 -3.51 -9.13
N TYR A 231 -6.13 -4.71 -8.70
CA TYR A 231 -6.43 -5.20 -7.36
C TYR A 231 -5.75 -4.34 -6.29
N LEU A 232 -4.45 -4.08 -6.43
CA LEU A 232 -3.68 -3.30 -5.45
C LEU A 232 -4.04 -1.82 -5.41
N SER A 233 -4.42 -1.22 -6.54
CA SER A 233 -4.77 0.21 -6.58
C SER A 233 -5.94 0.55 -5.67
N LYS A 234 -6.88 -0.39 -5.50
CA LYS A 234 -8.02 -0.24 -4.57
C LYS A 234 -7.60 -0.02 -3.12
N TYR A 235 -6.35 -0.29 -2.75
CA TYR A 235 -5.83 -0.18 -1.39
C TYR A 235 -4.78 0.92 -1.22
N LEU A 236 -4.31 1.54 -2.30
CA LEU A 236 -3.29 2.60 -2.22
C LEU A 236 -3.85 3.87 -1.58
N TYR A 237 -5.09 4.23 -1.92
CA TYR A 237 -5.69 5.47 -1.47
C TYR A 237 -7.19 5.37 -1.13
N ARG A 238 -7.79 4.18 -1.17
CA ARG A 238 -9.16 4.02 -0.66
C ARG A 238 -9.13 3.90 0.87
N GLY A 239 -10.00 4.64 1.56
CA GLY A 239 -10.21 4.45 2.99
C GLY A 239 -10.58 3.00 3.33
N VAL A 240 -10.23 2.55 4.54
CA VAL A 240 -10.47 1.18 5.03
C VAL A 240 -11.97 0.85 5.17
N LEU A 241 -12.79 1.89 5.30
CA LEU A 241 -14.25 1.85 5.33
C LEU A 241 -14.78 2.34 3.99
N ALA A 242 -15.32 1.45 3.15
CA ALA A 242 -16.09 1.88 1.99
C ALA A 242 -17.52 2.24 2.42
N ASP A 243 -18.14 3.23 1.75
CA ASP A 243 -19.55 3.57 1.99
C ASP A 243 -20.45 2.31 1.90
N ASN A 244 -20.22 1.43 0.93
CA ASN A 244 -20.99 0.18 0.78
C ASN A 244 -20.84 -0.82 1.94
N ASP A 245 -19.84 -0.64 2.81
CA ASP A 245 -19.67 -1.50 3.99
C ASP A 245 -20.43 -0.98 5.22
N ILE A 246 -21.08 0.18 5.13
CA ILE A 246 -21.89 0.79 6.18
C ILE A 246 -23.35 0.40 5.90
N LEU A 247 -23.87 -0.57 6.66
CA LEU A 247 -25.19 -1.15 6.42
C LEU A 247 -26.31 -0.46 7.22
N ALA A 248 -25.96 0.10 8.38
CA ALA A 248 -26.80 0.90 9.26
C ALA A 248 -25.89 1.69 10.21
N TYR A 249 -26.40 2.79 10.76
CA TYR A 249 -25.72 3.64 11.74
C TYR A 249 -26.75 4.27 12.67
#